data_AF-A0A955YLY1-F1
#
_entry.id   AF-A0A955YLY1-F1
#
_cell.length_a   1.000
_cell.length_b   1.000
_cell.length_c   1.000
_cell.angle_alpha   90.00
_cell.angle_beta   90.00
_cell.angle_gamma   90.00
#
_symmetry.space_group_name_H-M   'P 1'
#
loop_
_entity.id
_entity.type
_entity.pdbx_description
1 polymer ?
#
loop_
_entity_poly.entity_id
_entity_poly.type
_entity_poly.pdbx_seq_one_letter_code
_entity_poly.pdbx_strand_id
1 'polypeptide(L)'
;IALGGVLAHAGSRPAHTGHGHGGVAAIMRPETGGFSERGWEPLIIKTVASRAEGVEDLLRACAAHADALDASGEAARRANERRERRFLTLARELLFEEASLRHAHAFAEALDSARSGEVDAYTAAAALLARAIAPADAGASSEATG
;
A
#
# COMPACT_ATOMS: atom_id res chain seq x y z
N ILE A 1 10.28 27.18 -21.29
CA ILE A 1 10.62 25.77 -21.06
C ILE A 1 9.56 25.23 -20.10
N ALA A 2 8.53 24.60 -20.64
CA ALA A 2 7.38 24.08 -19.88
C ALA A 2 7.57 22.57 -19.67
N LEU A 3 7.62 22.14 -18.42
CA LEU A 3 7.65 20.74 -18.01
C LEU A 3 6.19 20.29 -17.78
N GLY A 4 5.54 19.81 -18.84
CA GLY A 4 4.25 19.15 -18.77
C GLY A 4 4.45 17.64 -18.66
N GLY A 5 4.29 17.09 -17.46
CA GLY A 5 4.38 15.65 -17.19
C GLY A 5 3.25 14.90 -17.88
N VAL A 6 3.61 13.93 -18.72
CA VAL A 6 2.66 13.00 -19.34
C VAL A 6 2.32 11.93 -18.30
N LEU A 7 1.08 11.99 -17.81
CA LEU A 7 0.44 10.94 -17.02
C LEU A 7 0.30 9.70 -17.90
N ALA A 8 1.05 8.65 -17.57
CA ALA A 8 0.89 7.34 -18.18
C ALA A 8 -0.52 6.80 -17.89
N HIS A 9 -1.15 6.26 -18.93
CA HIS A 9 -2.50 5.74 -18.93
C HIS A 9 -2.76 4.75 -17.79
N ALA A 10 -3.80 5.06 -17.02
CA ALA A 10 -4.48 4.14 -16.13
C ALA A 10 -4.96 2.93 -16.93
N GLY A 11 -4.49 1.74 -16.55
CA GLY A 11 -5.08 0.48 -17.00
C GLY A 11 -6.55 0.44 -16.58
N SER A 12 -7.42 0.48 -17.58
CA SER A 12 -8.86 0.34 -17.43
C SER A 12 -9.16 -1.00 -16.76
N ARG A 13 -9.60 -0.97 -15.50
CA ARG A 13 -10.25 -2.13 -14.88
C ARG A 13 -11.66 -2.18 -15.47
N PRO A 14 -12.07 -3.26 -16.16
CA PRO A 14 -13.47 -3.40 -16.51
C PRO A 14 -14.28 -3.47 -15.21
N ALA A 15 -15.33 -2.65 -15.14
CA ALA A 15 -16.31 -2.74 -14.07
C ALA A 15 -16.98 -4.12 -14.13
N HIS A 16 -16.64 -5.00 -13.18
CA HIS A 16 -17.43 -6.20 -12.94
C HIS A 16 -18.62 -5.78 -12.06
N THR A 17 -19.71 -5.42 -12.71
CA THR A 17 -21.01 -5.37 -12.05
C THR A 17 -21.43 -6.82 -11.81
N GLY A 18 -21.29 -7.30 -10.58
CA GLY A 18 -21.72 -8.65 -10.22
C GLY A 18 -21.14 -9.11 -8.89
N HIS A 19 -21.74 -8.65 -7.79
CA HIS A 19 -21.57 -9.29 -6.49
C HIS A 19 -22.31 -10.63 -6.53
N GLY A 20 -21.59 -11.70 -6.83
CA GLY A 20 -22.11 -13.07 -6.85
C GLY A 20 -21.07 -14.01 -6.26
N HIS A 21 -21.20 -14.33 -4.97
CA HIS A 21 -20.53 -15.47 -4.36
C HIS A 21 -21.10 -16.76 -5.00
N GLY A 22 -20.52 -17.22 -6.10
CA GLY A 22 -21.07 -18.37 -6.83
C GLY A 22 -20.27 -18.81 -8.05
N GLY A 23 -18.94 -18.79 -7.98
CA GLY A 23 -18.06 -19.22 -9.08
C GLY A 23 -17.77 -20.72 -9.07
N VAL A 24 -18.78 -21.60 -8.94
CA VAL A 24 -18.55 -23.06 -8.95
C VAL A 24 -18.56 -23.63 -10.39
N ALA A 25 -18.86 -22.81 -11.40
CA ALA A 25 -19.04 -23.25 -12.79
C ALA A 25 -17.76 -23.31 -13.64
N ALA A 26 -16.56 -23.15 -13.06
CA ALA A 26 -15.29 -23.16 -13.81
C ALA A 26 -14.25 -24.15 -13.26
N ILE A 27 -14.68 -25.32 -12.76
CA ILE A 27 -13.80 -26.35 -12.15
C ILE A 27 -13.10 -27.26 -13.19
N MET A 28 -13.18 -26.96 -14.49
CA MET A 28 -12.20 -27.46 -15.46
C MET A 28 -11.70 -26.30 -16.32
N ARG A 29 -10.67 -25.63 -15.82
CA ARG A 29 -9.77 -24.75 -16.58
C ARG A 29 -8.48 -25.51 -16.87
N PRO A 30 -7.82 -25.23 -18.01
CA PRO A 30 -6.71 -26.04 -18.50
C PRO A 30 -5.55 -26.10 -17.51
N GLU A 31 -4.73 -27.13 -17.65
CA GLU A 31 -3.41 -27.22 -17.03
C GLU A 31 -2.48 -26.08 -17.51
N THR A 32 -2.63 -24.87 -16.97
CA THR A 32 -1.74 -23.76 -17.30
C THR A 32 -0.87 -23.32 -16.13
N GLY A 33 0.40 -23.70 -16.23
CA GLY A 33 1.52 -22.94 -15.69
C GLY A 33 2.22 -22.24 -16.86
N GLY A 34 2.51 -20.94 -16.71
CA GLY A 34 3.18 -20.17 -17.76
C GLY A 34 2.86 -18.69 -17.71
N PHE A 35 3.65 -17.91 -18.46
CA PHE A 35 3.47 -16.47 -18.60
C PHE A 35 2.70 -16.14 -19.88
N SER A 36 1.63 -15.35 -19.75
CA SER A 36 0.82 -14.84 -20.87
C SER A 36 0.98 -13.32 -20.99
N GLU A 37 0.35 -12.71 -22.00
CA GLU A 37 0.26 -11.24 -22.11
C GLU A 37 -0.39 -10.58 -20.88
N ARG A 38 -1.20 -11.33 -20.11
CA ARG A 38 -1.84 -10.86 -18.86
C ARG A 38 -1.01 -11.16 -17.61
N GLY A 39 0.21 -11.66 -17.78
CA GLY A 39 1.07 -12.15 -16.69
C GLY A 39 0.96 -13.64 -16.45
N TRP A 40 1.50 -14.09 -15.31
CA TRP A 40 1.50 -15.49 -14.89
C TRP A 40 0.08 -16.03 -14.68
N GLU A 41 -0.23 -17.16 -15.33
CA GLU A 41 -1.48 -17.89 -15.08
C GLU A 41 -1.26 -18.95 -13.98
N PRO A 42 -2.03 -18.91 -12.87
CA PRO A 42 -1.87 -19.88 -11.78
C PRO A 42 -2.36 -21.28 -12.16
N LEU A 43 -1.56 -22.30 -11.84
CA LEU A 43 -1.90 -23.71 -11.98
C LEU A 43 -2.66 -24.23 -10.75
N ILE A 44 -3.67 -25.09 -10.95
CA ILE A 44 -4.37 -25.81 -9.88
C ILE A 44 -3.79 -27.23 -9.78
N ILE A 45 -3.11 -27.53 -8.67
CA ILE A 45 -2.51 -28.84 -8.39
C ILE A 45 -3.24 -29.50 -7.23
N LYS A 46 -3.68 -30.75 -7.42
CA LYS A 46 -4.27 -31.56 -6.35
C LYS A 46 -3.17 -32.09 -5.44
N THR A 47 -3.31 -31.90 -4.13
CA THR A 47 -2.38 -32.42 -3.13
C THR A 47 -3.09 -33.09 -1.97
N VAL A 48 -2.44 -34.06 -1.33
CA VAL A 48 -2.88 -34.67 -0.07
C VAL A 48 -1.72 -34.62 0.92
N ALA A 49 -1.71 -33.60 1.76
CA ALA A 49 -0.59 -33.31 2.67
C ALA A 49 -0.23 -34.49 3.59
N SER A 50 -1.23 -35.19 4.15
CA SER A 50 -1.01 -36.32 5.06
C SER A 50 -0.39 -37.55 4.38
N ARG A 51 -0.45 -37.64 3.05
CA ARG A 51 0.15 -38.72 2.24
C ARG A 51 1.32 -38.26 1.39
N ALA A 52 1.71 -36.98 1.52
CA ALA A 52 2.71 -36.33 0.68
C ALA A 52 2.42 -36.42 -0.84
N GLU A 53 1.16 -36.61 -1.24
CA GLU A 53 0.78 -36.72 -2.66
C GLU A 53 0.71 -35.32 -3.29
N GLY A 54 1.30 -35.15 -4.48
CA GLY A 54 1.27 -33.90 -5.25
C GLY A 54 2.16 -32.77 -4.71
N VAL A 55 2.87 -32.98 -3.60
CA VAL A 55 3.74 -31.96 -2.97
C VAL A 55 4.92 -31.62 -3.88
N GLU A 56 5.55 -32.63 -4.48
CA GLU A 56 6.69 -32.41 -5.38
C GLU A 56 6.27 -31.64 -6.65
N ASP A 57 5.09 -31.93 -7.19
CA ASP A 57 4.53 -31.22 -8.33
C ASP A 57 4.24 -29.75 -7.99
N LEU A 58 3.71 -29.49 -6.78
CA LEU A 58 3.51 -28.14 -6.25
C LEU A 58 4.83 -27.37 -6.15
N LEU A 59 5.87 -27.99 -5.59
CA LEU A 59 7.18 -27.34 -5.45
C LEU A 59 7.81 -27.00 -6.81
N ARG A 60 7.72 -27.91 -7.80
CA ARG A 60 8.18 -27.62 -9.16
C ARG A 60 7.41 -26.45 -9.80
N ALA A 61 6.09 -26.39 -9.60
CA ALA A 61 5.29 -25.27 -10.10
C ALA A 61 5.63 -23.94 -9.40
N CYS A 62 5.93 -23.96 -8.10
CA CYS A 62 6.42 -22.79 -7.37
C CYS A 62 7.77 -22.31 -7.91
N ALA A 63 8.70 -23.23 -8.19
CA ALA A 63 10.00 -22.88 -8.79
C ALA A 63 9.82 -22.26 -10.18
N ALA A 64 9.04 -22.87 -11.06
CA ALA A 64 8.76 -22.33 -12.39
C ALA A 64 8.10 -20.94 -12.34
N HIS A 65 7.22 -20.70 -11.36
CA HIS A 65 6.65 -19.37 -11.14
C HIS A 65 7.71 -18.37 -10.67
N ALA A 66 8.57 -18.74 -9.72
CA ALA A 66 9.66 -17.87 -9.26
C ALA A 66 10.58 -17.48 -10.42
N ASP A 67 11.03 -18.44 -11.21
CA ASP A 67 11.87 -18.21 -12.38
C ASP A 67 11.20 -17.27 -13.39
N ALA A 68 9.90 -17.45 -13.64
CA ALA A 68 9.13 -16.57 -14.54
C ALA A 68 8.98 -15.14 -13.98
N LEU A 69 8.83 -14.97 -12.66
CA LEU A 69 8.78 -13.64 -12.04
C LEU A 69 10.12 -12.92 -12.08
N ASP A 70 11.22 -13.67 -11.95
CA ASP A 70 12.56 -13.11 -12.04
C ASP A 70 12.89 -12.74 -13.49
N ALA A 71 12.61 -13.63 -14.45
CA ALA A 71 12.82 -13.38 -15.87
C ALA A 71 12.00 -12.19 -16.40
N SER A 72 10.78 -12.00 -15.90
CA SER A 72 9.92 -10.85 -16.27
C SER A 72 10.23 -9.57 -15.51
N GLY A 73 11.10 -9.61 -14.48
CA GLY A 73 11.36 -8.47 -13.57
C GLY A 73 10.19 -8.14 -12.62
N GLU A 74 9.11 -8.90 -12.68
CA GLU A 74 7.90 -8.71 -11.90
C GLU A 74 8.13 -8.94 -10.40
N ALA A 75 9.06 -9.84 -10.04
CA ALA A 75 9.47 -10.05 -8.66
C ALA A 75 10.00 -8.75 -8.02
N ALA A 76 10.93 -8.08 -8.69
CA ALA A 76 11.53 -6.83 -8.26
C ALA A 76 10.49 -5.70 -8.21
N ARG A 77 9.63 -5.60 -9.24
CA ARG A 77 8.54 -4.62 -9.29
C ARG A 77 7.60 -4.77 -8.08
N ARG A 78 7.11 -5.97 -7.81
CA ARG A 78 6.23 -6.25 -6.66
C ARG A 78 6.93 -6.04 -5.32
N ALA A 79 8.22 -6.38 -5.22
CA ALA A 79 8.99 -6.12 -4.02
C ALA A 79 9.10 -4.62 -3.73
N ASN A 80 9.33 -3.80 -4.76
CA ASN A 80 9.38 -2.35 -4.62
C ASN A 80 8.02 -1.78 -4.20
N GLU A 81 6.93 -2.19 -4.84
CA GLU A 81 5.58 -1.77 -4.43
C GLU A 81 5.25 -2.14 -2.97
N ARG A 82 5.66 -3.34 -2.52
CA ARG A 82 5.46 -3.75 -1.12
C ARG A 82 6.26 -2.86 -0.17
N ARG A 83 7.51 -2.52 -0.52
CA ARG A 83 8.35 -1.61 0.26
C ARG A 83 7.76 -0.21 0.33
N GLU A 84 7.31 0.33 -0.79
CA GLU A 84 6.66 1.64 -0.86
C GLU A 84 5.39 1.67 0.00
N ARG A 85 4.50 0.70 -0.15
CA ARG A 85 3.29 0.59 0.70
C ARG A 85 3.66 0.53 2.17
N ARG A 86 4.65 -0.29 2.54
CA ARG A 86 5.08 -0.41 3.94
C ARG A 86 5.66 0.90 4.47
N PHE A 87 6.48 1.58 3.68
CA PHE A 87 7.04 2.88 4.02
C PHE A 87 5.94 3.91 4.25
N LEU A 88 4.96 4.01 3.36
CA LEU A 88 3.83 4.94 3.49
C LEU A 88 2.96 4.64 4.72
N THR A 89 2.73 3.35 5.03
CA THR A 89 2.03 2.96 6.27
C THR A 89 2.80 3.42 7.51
N LEU A 90 4.10 3.13 7.58
CA LEU A 90 4.93 3.53 8.72
C LEU A 90 5.02 5.05 8.86
N ALA A 91 5.18 5.78 7.75
CA ALA A 91 5.22 7.23 7.77
C ALA A 91 3.90 7.82 8.30
N ARG A 92 2.74 7.26 7.88
CA ARG A 92 1.43 7.69 8.38
C ARG A 92 1.26 7.43 9.87
N GLU A 93 1.65 6.23 10.34
CA GLU A 93 1.57 5.87 11.75
C GLU A 93 2.43 6.80 12.62
N LEU A 94 3.68 7.03 12.22
CA LEU A 94 4.60 7.91 12.95
C LEU A 94 4.13 9.37 12.96
N LEU A 95 3.64 9.89 11.83
CA LEU A 95 3.08 11.25 11.76
C LEU A 95 1.83 11.40 12.65
N PHE A 96 0.98 10.37 12.69
CA PHE A 96 -0.19 10.38 13.55
C PHE A 96 0.21 10.33 15.03
N GLU A 97 1.20 9.50 15.39
CA GLU A 97 1.73 9.42 16.75
C GLU A 97 2.33 10.76 17.20
N GLU A 98 3.11 11.42 16.34
CA GLU A 98 3.65 12.76 16.59
C GLU A 98 2.53 13.76 16.92
N ALA A 99 1.54 13.86 16.03
CA ALA A 99 0.47 14.83 16.15
C ALA A 99 -0.47 14.55 17.33
N SER A 100 -0.78 13.27 17.60
CA SER A 100 -1.80 12.90 18.61
C SER A 100 -1.23 12.72 20.01
N LEU A 101 -0.03 12.14 20.16
CA LEU A 101 0.57 11.86 21.48
C LEU A 101 1.50 12.99 21.93
N ARG A 102 2.43 13.42 21.07
CA ARG A 102 3.42 14.45 21.45
C ARG A 102 2.84 15.86 21.45
N HIS A 103 1.82 16.10 20.64
CA HIS A 103 1.06 17.35 20.59
C HIS A 103 -0.38 17.20 21.09
N ALA A 104 -0.62 16.36 22.11
CA ALA A 104 -1.95 16.03 22.61
C ALA A 104 -2.86 17.25 22.90
N HIS A 105 -2.32 18.34 23.44
CA HIS A 105 -3.09 19.57 23.66
C HIS A 105 -3.56 20.21 22.34
N ALA A 106 -2.64 20.41 21.39
CA ALA A 106 -2.97 20.99 20.10
C ALA A 106 -3.92 20.07 19.30
N PHE A 107 -3.80 18.75 19.47
CA PHE A 107 -4.73 17.79 18.90
C PHE A 107 -6.15 18.00 19.44
N ALA A 108 -6.30 18.14 20.77
CA ALA A 108 -7.59 18.38 21.39
C ALA A 108 -8.22 19.71 20.93
N GLU A 109 -7.44 20.79 20.88
CA GLU A 109 -7.90 22.10 20.39
C GLU A 109 -8.36 22.04 18.92
N ALA A 110 -7.60 21.37 18.06
CA ALA A 110 -7.96 21.21 16.65
C ALA A 110 -9.25 20.41 16.49
N LEU A 111 -9.42 19.34 17.28
CA LEU A 111 -10.64 18.54 17.28
C LEU A 111 -11.85 19.34 17.78
N ASP A 112 -11.66 20.16 18.81
CA ASP A 112 -12.73 21.00 19.37
C ASP A 112 -13.19 22.08 18.38
N SER A 113 -12.26 22.77 17.71
CA SER A 113 -12.58 23.77 16.69
C SER A 113 -13.29 23.16 15.47
N ALA A 114 -12.88 21.96 15.05
CA ALA A 114 -13.55 21.21 14.00
C ALA A 114 -14.97 20.78 14.39
N ARG A 115 -15.15 20.37 15.66
CA ARG A 115 -16.44 19.93 16.20
C ARG A 115 -17.41 21.09 16.41
N SER A 116 -16.93 22.27 16.81
CA SER A 116 -17.76 23.47 16.97
C SER A 116 -18.13 24.10 15.63
N GLY A 117 -17.41 23.76 14.56
CA GLY A 117 -17.61 24.31 13.22
C GLY A 117 -16.97 25.69 13.02
N GLU A 118 -16.11 26.13 13.96
CA GLU A 118 -15.29 27.34 13.81
C GLU A 118 -14.33 27.23 12.62
N VAL A 119 -13.75 26.04 12.44
CA VAL A 119 -12.85 25.69 11.34
C VAL A 119 -13.30 24.34 10.77
N ASP A 120 -13.23 24.15 9.46
CA ASP A 120 -13.55 22.85 8.90
C ASP A 120 -12.49 21.78 9.29
N ALA A 121 -12.88 20.52 9.28
CA ALA A 121 -12.02 19.42 9.74
C ALA A 121 -10.69 19.32 8.97
N TYR A 122 -10.67 19.64 7.67
CA TYR A 122 -9.45 19.58 6.88
C TYR A 122 -8.47 20.69 7.32
N THR A 123 -8.97 21.91 7.46
CA THR A 123 -8.15 23.06 7.88
C THR A 123 -7.61 22.88 9.31
N ALA A 124 -8.42 22.37 10.24
CA ALA A 124 -7.97 22.09 11.61
C ALA A 124 -6.87 21.01 11.65
N ALA A 125 -7.04 19.91 10.90
CA ALA A 125 -6.04 18.84 10.80
C ALA A 125 -4.74 19.31 10.12
N ALA A 126 -4.83 20.15 9.09
CA ALA A 126 -3.68 20.71 8.40
C ALA A 126 -2.86 21.63 9.32
N ALA A 127 -3.52 22.47 10.11
CA ALA A 127 -2.87 23.35 11.08
C ALA A 127 -2.16 22.55 12.19
N LEU A 128 -2.81 21.51 12.71
CA LEU A 128 -2.21 20.58 13.68
C LEU A 128 -0.96 19.92 13.10
N LEU A 129 -1.05 19.37 11.88
CA LEU A 129 0.07 18.70 11.24
C LEU A 129 1.25 19.65 11.03
N ALA A 130 1.00 20.89 10.57
CA ALA A 130 2.03 21.90 10.38
C ALA A 130 2.78 22.21 11.69
N ARG A 131 2.07 22.26 12.81
CA ARG A 131 2.67 22.43 14.13
C ARG A 131 3.47 21.20 14.57
N ALA A 132 2.95 20.00 14.29
CA ALA A 132 3.58 18.74 14.71
C ALA A 132 4.90 18.43 13.98
N ILE A 133 5.06 18.92 12.75
CA ILE A 133 6.27 18.69 11.95
C ILE A 133 7.24 19.89 11.96
N ALA A 134 6.91 20.96 12.69
CA ALA A 134 7.78 22.13 12.79
C ALA A 134 9.10 21.74 13.49
N PRO A 135 10.27 22.16 12.98
CA PRO A 135 11.55 21.87 13.63
C PRO A 135 11.58 22.49 15.04
N ALA A 136 12.15 21.75 16.00
CA ALA A 136 12.12 22.09 17.43
C ALA A 136 12.81 23.42 17.78
N ASP A 137 13.64 23.98 16.90
CA ASP A 137 14.54 25.09 17.25
C ASP A 137 14.39 26.28 16.28
N ALA A 138 13.42 27.14 16.59
CA ALA A 138 13.45 28.57 16.24
C ALA A 138 13.38 29.45 17.51
N GLY A 139 13.82 28.92 18.65
CA GLY A 139 13.67 29.57 19.97
C GLY A 139 14.93 29.67 20.83
N ALA A 140 16.06 29.06 20.45
CA ALA A 140 17.28 29.06 21.27
C ALA A 140 18.36 30.00 20.72
N SER A 141 18.06 31.30 20.55
CA SER A 141 19.07 32.33 20.25
C SER A 141 18.55 33.74 20.59
N SER A 142 18.10 33.98 21.83
CA SER A 142 17.91 35.36 22.32
C SER A 142 17.86 35.40 23.84
N GLU A 143 18.95 35.01 24.51
CA GLU A 143 19.17 35.35 25.93
C GLU A 143 20.65 35.13 26.28
N ALA A 144 21.52 36.00 25.75
CA ALA A 144 22.91 36.14 26.21
C ALA A 144 23.51 37.48 25.75
N THR A 145 22.93 38.60 26.16
CA THR A 145 23.65 39.89 26.31
C THR A 145 22.82 40.76 27.26
N GLY A 146 23.20 40.73 28.54
CA GLY A 146 22.76 41.62 29.60
C GLY A 146 23.86 41.71 30.63
#